data_AF-A0ABD0RYQ4-F1
#
_entry.id   AF-A0ABD0RYQ4-F1
#
_cell.length_a   1.000
_cell.length_b   1.000
_cell.length_c   1.000
_cell.angle_alpha   90.00
_cell.angle_beta   90.00
_cell.angle_gamma   90.00
#
_symmetry.space_group_name_H-M   'P 1'
#
loop_
_entity.id
_entity.type
_entity.pdbx_description
1 polymer ?
#
loop_
_entity_poly.entity_id
_entity_poly.type
_entity_poly.pdbx_seq_one_letter_code
_entity_poly.pdbx_strand_id
1 'polypeptide(L)' 'IDQDFCGPDKELDEETCQCVCRKELRTAGCGPHRYLDKNTCQCVCKAKPSSCRPQQSFNKDTCQCTCTK' A
#
# COMPACT_ATOMS: atom_id res chain seq x y z
N ILE A 1 -30.03 -2.49 -4.69
CA ILE A 1 -28.84 -2.71 -3.83
C ILE A 1 -27.69 -2.81 -4.80
N ASP A 2 -26.92 -1.73 -4.95
CA ASP A 2 -25.67 -1.79 -5.69
C ASP A 2 -24.69 -2.51 -4.74
N GLN A 3 -24.61 -3.82 -4.92
CA GLN A 3 -23.76 -4.64 -4.08
C GLN A 3 -22.34 -4.36 -4.55
N ASP A 4 -21.60 -3.63 -3.72
CA ASP A 4 -20.17 -3.36 -3.85
C ASP A 4 -19.45 -4.72 -3.84
N PHE A 5 -19.48 -5.41 -4.99
CA PHE A 5 -19.14 -6.82 -5.17
C PHE A 5 -17.69 -7.10 -4.74
N CYS A 6 -16.86 -6.07 -4.85
CA CYS A 6 -15.45 -6.11 -4.49
C CYS A 6 -15.13 -5.43 -3.15
N GLY A 7 -16.08 -4.71 -2.56
CA GLY A 7 -15.86 -3.91 -1.36
C GLY A 7 -15.09 -2.61 -1.62
N PRO A 8 -14.89 -1.80 -0.57
CA PRO A 8 -14.29 -0.48 -0.67
C PRO A 8 -12.88 -0.52 -1.26
N ASP A 9 -12.52 0.52 -2.02
CA ASP A 9 -11.20 0.71 -2.67
C ASP A 9 -10.82 -0.32 -3.73
N LYS A 10 -11.76 -1.20 -4.09
CA LYS A 10 -11.64 -2.14 -5.19
C LYS A 10 -12.64 -1.84 -6.29
N GLU A 11 -12.34 -2.32 -7.49
CA GLU A 11 -13.19 -2.33 -8.66
C GLU A 11 -13.16 -3.72 -9.29
N LEU A 12 -14.25 -4.10 -9.97
CA LEU A 12 -14.27 -5.34 -10.73
C LEU A 12 -13.51 -5.11 -12.04
N ASP A 13 -12.45 -5.88 -12.24
CA ASP A 13 -11.78 -5.97 -13.52
C ASP A 13 -12.64 -6.81 -14.47
N GLU A 14 -13.28 -6.19 -15.46
CA GLU A 14 -14.23 -6.86 -16.35
C GLU A 14 -13.56 -7.87 -17.31
N GLU A 15 -12.24 -7.77 -17.51
CA GLU A 15 -11.48 -8.69 -18.36
C GLU A 15 -11.19 -10.00 -17.62
N THR A 16 -10.79 -9.91 -16.35
CA THR A 16 -10.43 -11.07 -15.53
C THR A 16 -11.56 -11.53 -14.60
N CYS A 17 -12.64 -10.76 -14.51
CA CYS A 17 -13.71 -10.88 -13.52
C CYS A 17 -13.19 -10.92 -12.07
N GLN A 18 -12.10 -10.18 -11.78
CA GLN A 18 -11.47 -10.17 -10.45
C GLN A 18 -11.64 -8.83 -9.74
N CYS A 19 -11.80 -8.90 -8.43
CA CYS A 19 -11.80 -7.72 -7.58
C CYS A 19 -10.38 -7.22 -7.37
N VAL A 20 -10.12 -6.05 -7.94
CA VAL A 20 -8.80 -5.47 -8.00
C VAL A 20 -8.77 -4.08 -7.39
N CYS A 21 -7.61 -3.59 -6.94
CA CYS A 21 -7.53 -2.22 -6.44
C CYS A 21 -7.89 -1.21 -7.50
N ARG A 22 -8.58 -0.14 -7.07
CA ARG A 22 -9.00 0.93 -7.97
C ARG A 22 -7.84 1.43 -8.82
N LYS A 23 -8.12 1.71 -10.10
CA LYS A 23 -7.12 2.16 -11.06
C LYS A 23 -6.43 3.43 -10.59
N GLU A 24 -7.16 4.35 -9.95
CA GLU A 24 -6.60 5.55 -9.34
C GLU A 24 -5.48 5.25 -8.32
N LEU A 25 -5.66 4.27 -7.43
CA LEU A 25 -4.63 3.91 -6.44
C LEU A 25 -3.38 3.31 -7.10
N ARG A 26 -3.59 2.57 -8.20
CA ARG A 26 -2.50 1.99 -8.99
C ARG A 26 -1.75 3.04 -9.79
N THR A 27 -2.48 4.01 -10.35
CA THR A 27 -1.93 5.05 -11.23
C THR A 27 -1.29 6.19 -10.43
N ALA A 28 -1.90 6.63 -9.32
CA ALA A 28 -1.31 7.62 -8.42
C ALA A 28 0.02 7.11 -7.83
N GLY A 29 0.13 5.78 -7.66
CA GLY A 29 1.29 5.15 -7.07
C GLY A 29 1.41 5.44 -5.58
N CYS A 30 2.11 4.58 -4.87
CA CYS A 30 2.26 4.70 -3.41
C CYS A 30 3.41 5.62 -2.98
N GLY A 31 4.09 6.26 -3.92
CA GLY A 31 5.33 6.98 -3.66
C GLY A 31 6.54 6.06 -3.45
N PRO A 32 7.72 6.65 -3.20
CA PRO A 32 8.97 5.90 -3.03
C PRO A 32 8.95 5.02 -1.77
N HIS A 33 9.65 3.89 -1.81
CA HIS A 33 9.76 2.91 -0.71
C HIS A 33 8.44 2.28 -0.22
N ARG A 34 7.34 2.52 -0.93
CA ARG A 34 6.03 1.94 -0.65
C ARG A 34 5.59 1.02 -1.79
N TYR A 35 4.67 0.12 -1.50
CA TYR A 35 3.99 -0.70 -2.50
C TYR A 35 2.50 -0.72 -2.20
N LEU A 36 1.68 -0.84 -3.26
CA LEU A 36 0.25 -1.03 -3.11
C LEU A 36 0.01 -2.50 -2.73
N ASP A 37 -0.50 -2.73 -1.53
CA ASP A 37 -0.93 -4.05 -1.13
C ASP A 37 -2.20 -4.42 -1.88
N LYS A 38 -2.16 -5.49 -2.69
CA LYS A 38 -3.30 -5.86 -3.56
C LYS A 38 -4.50 -6.40 -2.76
N ASN A 39 -4.27 -6.88 -1.54
CA ASN A 39 -5.33 -7.43 -0.69
C ASN A 39 -6.14 -6.33 -0.03
N THR A 40 -5.49 -5.30 0.49
CA THR A 40 -6.12 -4.19 1.23
C THR A 40 -6.27 -2.92 0.40
N CYS A 41 -5.61 -2.84 -0.75
CA CYS A 41 -5.53 -1.64 -1.59
C CYS A 41 -4.96 -0.42 -0.87
N GLN A 42 -4.12 -0.67 0.13
CA GLN A 42 -3.42 0.38 0.87
C GLN A 42 -1.94 0.43 0.52
N CYS A 43 -1.39 1.64 0.60
CA CYS A 43 0.03 1.86 0.43
C CYS A 43 0.78 1.49 1.71
N VAL A 44 1.61 0.46 1.61
CA VAL A 44 2.37 -0.08 2.73
C VAL A 44 3.87 0.07 2.48
N CYS A 45 4.63 0.27 3.55
CA CYS A 45 6.07 0.38 3.48
C CYS A 45 6.72 -0.95 3.08
N LYS A 46 7.69 -0.92 2.15
CA LYS A 46 8.50 -2.10 1.81
C LYS A 46 9.39 -2.54 2.97
N ALA A 47 9.93 -1.57 3.71
CA ALA A 47 10.73 -1.83 4.90
C ALA A 47 9.84 -1.97 6.14
N LYS A 48 10.19 -2.89 7.03
CA LYS A 48 9.53 -3.06 8.32
C LYS A 48 10.28 -2.25 9.39
N PRO A 49 9.58 -1.76 10.43
CA PRO A 49 10.24 -1.08 11.54
C PRO A 49 11.30 -1.94 12.24
N SER A 50 11.03 -3.25 12.31
CA SER A 50 11.95 -4.25 12.87
C SER A 50 13.22 -4.47 12.05
N SER A 51 13.27 -3.98 10.81
CA SER A 51 14.47 -4.05 9.96
C SER A 51 15.46 -2.92 10.25
N CYS A 52 15.07 -1.92 11.04
CA CYS A 52 15.96 -0.82 11.43
C CYS A 52 16.97 -1.27 12.49
N ARG A 53 18.18 -0.71 12.43
CA ARG A 53 19.21 -0.97 13.45
C ARG A 53 18.84 -0.35 14.80
N PRO A 54 19.41 -0.80 15.93
CA PRO A 54 19.06 -0.30 17.28
C PRO A 54 19.22 1.22 17.48
N GLN A 55 20.03 1.90 16.64
CA GLN A 55 20.25 3.35 16.67
C GLN A 55 19.41 4.10 15.61
N GLN A 56 18.48 3.42 14.96
CA GLN A 56 17.62 3.97 13.92
C GLN A 56 16.15 3.84 14.31
N SER A 57 15.40 4.89 14.01
CA SER A 57 13.95 4.91 14.10
C SER A 57 13.32 4.81 12.72
N PHE A 58 12.25 4.04 12.62
CA PHE A 58 11.51 3.89 11.38
C PHE A 58 10.59 5.08 11.15
N ASN A 59 10.85 5.83 10.09
CA ASN A 59 10.00 6.91 9.62
C ASN A 59 8.86 6.33 8.78
N LYS A 60 7.62 6.45 9.27
CA LYS A 60 6.42 5.93 8.59
C LYS A 60 6.04 6.76 7.36
N ASP A 61 6.34 8.06 7.36
CA ASP A 61 6.07 8.97 6.24
C ASP A 61 6.96 8.67 5.04
N THR A 62 8.25 8.40 5.28
CA THR A 62 9.21 8.10 4.20
C THR A 62 9.48 6.60 4.01
N CYS A 63 8.93 5.75 4.89
CA CYS A 63 9.17 4.30 4.94
C CYS A 63 10.66 3.93 5.01
N GLN A 64 11.46 4.71 5.74
CA GLN A 64 12.92 4.55 5.83
C GLN A 64 13.40 4.57 7.28
N CYS A 65 14.53 3.92 7.54
CA CYS A 65 15.19 3.93 8.84
C CYS A 65 16.09 5.17 8.94
N THR A 66 15.74 6.12 9.78
CA THR A 66 16.53 7.33 10.04
C THR A 66 17.26 7.18 11.36
N CYS A 67 18.53 7.60 11.44
CA CYS A 67 19.26 7.62 12.71
C CYS A 67 18.56 8.56 13.70
N THR A 68 18.26 8.05 14.88
CA THR A 68 17.84 8.87 16.01
C THR A 68 19.11 9.40 16.69
N LYS A 69 19.31 10.72 16.65
CA LYS A 69 20.44 11.41 17.28
C LYS A 69 20.27 11.47 18.78
#